data_AF-A0A952JUY6-F1
#
_entry.id   AF-A0A952JUY6-F1
#
_cell.length_a   1.000
_cell.length_b   1.000
_cell.length_c   1.000
_cell.angle_alpha   90.00
_cell.angle_beta   90.00
_cell.angle_gamma   90.00
#
_symmetry.space_group_name_H-M   'P 1'
#
loop_
_entity.id
_entity.type
_entity.pdbx_description
1 polymer ?
#
loop_
_entity_poly.entity_id
_entity_poly.type
_entity_poly.pdbx_seq_one_letter_code
_entity_poly.pdbx_strand_id
1 'polypeptide(L)'
;MFKPVPRKVIFRQSVFADRLIADFQRSYAGCADLTVPYEAAVIRNFYDHLQPLHPTARAICGHAVMSWAAKSRADYTAQFPRVLQDFLNALNIRSLFLMDFTDRNLMDFEFENYRKRNLFKRTGGRNRNGTAYLVDTGTLSGTLPLFLFSGVYDVPVIFLISAENEVPLSLRLCDDGNLHLNFYEHDELRFRTEAEQAGFVWGDLEVCVRHSVTYLT
;
A
#
# COMPACT_ATOMS: atom_id res chain seq x y z
N MET A 1 -14.27 7.25 -3.95
CA MET A 1 -14.65 6.41 -5.13
C MET A 1 -13.35 6.05 -5.82
N PHE A 2 -13.17 4.83 -6.31
CA PHE A 2 -11.92 4.47 -6.99
C PHE A 2 -11.89 5.10 -8.38
N LYS A 3 -10.94 6.01 -8.61
CA LYS A 3 -10.71 6.59 -9.94
C LYS A 3 -9.53 5.85 -10.58
N PRO A 4 -9.73 5.06 -11.65
CA PRO A 4 -8.62 4.36 -12.28
C PRO A 4 -7.60 5.38 -12.83
N VAL A 5 -6.32 5.15 -12.57
CA VAL A 5 -5.22 5.97 -13.07
C VAL A 5 -4.15 5.05 -13.64
N PRO A 6 -3.67 5.27 -14.88
CA PRO A 6 -2.58 4.48 -15.41
C PRO A 6 -1.31 4.63 -14.55
N ARG A 7 -0.69 3.52 -14.20
CA ARG A 7 0.54 3.48 -13.38
C ARG A 7 1.65 4.40 -13.91
N LYS A 8 1.86 4.43 -15.23
CA LYS A 8 2.79 5.37 -15.90
C LYS A 8 2.48 6.85 -15.66
N VAL A 9 1.21 7.21 -15.48
CA VAL A 9 0.80 8.58 -15.14
C VAL A 9 1.20 8.90 -13.71
N ILE A 10 1.00 7.94 -12.78
CA ILE A 10 1.40 8.09 -11.38
C ILE A 10 2.91 8.34 -11.28
N PHE A 11 3.74 7.55 -11.96
CA PHE A 11 5.19 7.71 -11.92
C PHE A 11 5.69 9.00 -12.53
N ARG A 12 4.97 9.58 -13.49
CA ARG A 12 5.29 10.90 -14.06
C ARG A 12 4.91 12.05 -13.11
N GLN A 13 3.94 11.85 -12.23
CA GLN A 13 3.41 12.87 -11.33
C GLN A 13 4.09 12.82 -9.95
N SER A 14 4.32 11.63 -9.41
CA SER A 14 4.88 11.45 -8.07
C SER A 14 6.28 10.87 -8.14
N VAL A 15 7.29 11.72 -7.91
CA VAL A 15 8.70 11.33 -7.74
C VAL A 15 8.85 10.30 -6.61
N PHE A 16 8.05 10.42 -5.55
CA PHE A 16 8.07 9.49 -4.43
C PHE A 16 7.55 8.10 -4.84
N ALA A 17 6.41 8.02 -5.54
CA ALA A 17 5.85 6.74 -5.99
C ALA A 17 6.75 6.05 -7.03
N ASP A 18 7.25 6.82 -8.00
CA ASP A 18 8.24 6.39 -9.01
C ASP A 18 9.45 5.74 -8.32
N ARG A 19 10.07 6.45 -7.38
CA ARG A 19 11.26 5.95 -6.69
C ARG A 19 10.96 4.73 -5.81
N LEU A 20 9.91 4.80 -5.01
CA LEU A 20 9.52 3.72 -4.10
C LEU A 20 9.32 2.41 -4.85
N ILE A 21 8.49 2.42 -5.90
CA ILE A 21 8.22 1.22 -6.68
C ILE A 21 9.51 0.72 -7.33
N ALA A 22 10.35 1.60 -7.87
CA ALA A 22 11.59 1.19 -8.51
C ALA A 22 12.55 0.50 -7.56
N ASP A 23 12.70 1.02 -6.34
CA ASP A 23 13.57 0.42 -5.34
C ASP A 23 13.00 -0.94 -4.86
N PHE A 24 11.69 -1.05 -4.64
CA PHE A 24 11.05 -2.32 -4.29
C PHE A 24 11.16 -3.37 -5.40
N GLN A 25 10.77 -3.04 -6.63
CA GLN A 25 10.87 -3.97 -7.75
C GLN A 25 12.31 -4.42 -8.00
N ARG A 26 13.28 -3.51 -7.90
CA ARG A 26 14.71 -3.87 -8.03
C ARG A 26 15.18 -4.81 -6.93
N SER A 27 14.77 -4.55 -5.67
CA SER A 27 15.13 -5.42 -4.55
C SER A 27 14.61 -6.85 -4.74
N TYR A 28 13.35 -7.00 -5.18
CA TYR A 28 12.76 -8.31 -5.43
C TYR A 28 13.32 -8.98 -6.69
N ALA A 29 13.61 -8.21 -7.75
CA ALA A 29 14.21 -8.74 -8.98
C ALA A 29 15.69 -9.10 -8.83
N GLY A 30 16.39 -8.53 -7.85
CA GLY A 30 17.83 -8.73 -7.63
C GLY A 30 18.22 -10.17 -7.28
N CYS A 31 17.27 -10.99 -6.83
CA CYS A 31 17.50 -12.41 -6.53
C CYS A 31 17.22 -13.34 -7.72
N ALA A 32 16.71 -12.83 -8.84
CA ALA A 32 16.32 -13.64 -9.99
C ALA A 32 17.52 -13.97 -10.90
N ASP A 33 17.63 -15.22 -11.33
CA ASP A 33 18.55 -15.65 -12.38
C ASP A 33 17.92 -15.42 -13.76
N LEU A 34 18.34 -14.34 -14.42
CA LEU A 34 17.83 -13.97 -15.76
C LEU A 34 18.24 -14.95 -16.87
N THR A 35 19.15 -15.89 -16.61
CA THR A 35 19.49 -16.97 -17.54
C THR A 35 18.44 -18.08 -17.52
N VAL A 36 17.63 -18.18 -16.45
CA VAL A 36 16.49 -19.10 -16.36
C VAL A 36 15.29 -18.50 -17.08
N PRO A 37 14.77 -19.13 -18.16
CA PRO A 37 13.70 -18.55 -18.97
C PRO A 37 12.41 -18.22 -18.21
N TYR A 38 12.07 -19.04 -17.22
CA TYR A 38 10.89 -18.84 -16.37
C TYR A 38 11.02 -17.58 -15.50
N GLU A 39 12.14 -17.42 -14.80
CA GLU A 39 12.38 -16.26 -13.94
C GLU A 39 12.45 -14.97 -14.77
N ALA A 40 13.14 -15.01 -15.90
CA ALA A 40 13.15 -13.89 -16.84
C ALA A 40 11.74 -13.53 -17.34
N ALA A 41 10.86 -14.51 -17.54
CA ALA A 41 9.46 -14.26 -17.91
C ALA A 41 8.66 -13.64 -16.75
N VAL A 42 8.86 -14.10 -15.51
CA VAL A 42 8.24 -13.52 -14.31
C VAL A 42 8.63 -12.04 -14.18
N ILE A 43 9.92 -11.71 -14.30
CA ILE A 43 10.40 -10.33 -14.25
C ILE A 43 9.74 -9.48 -15.34
N ARG A 44 9.77 -9.92 -16.60
CA ARG A 44 9.15 -9.17 -17.71
C ARG A 44 7.63 -8.96 -17.55
N ASN A 45 6.93 -9.90 -16.92
CA ASN A 45 5.47 -9.85 -16.80
C ASN A 45 5.00 -9.01 -15.62
N PHE A 46 5.76 -8.97 -14.51
CA PHE A 46 5.29 -8.38 -13.26
C PHE A 46 6.10 -7.17 -12.78
N TYR A 47 7.30 -6.94 -13.31
CA TYR A 47 8.22 -5.89 -12.87
C TYR A 47 8.43 -4.87 -14.00
N ASP A 48 7.48 -3.93 -14.10
CA ASP A 48 7.40 -2.93 -15.17
C ASP A 48 8.27 -1.69 -14.94
N HIS A 49 8.87 -1.57 -13.76
CA HIS A 49 9.43 -0.32 -13.26
C HIS A 49 10.68 -0.55 -12.38
N LEU A 50 11.75 -1.11 -12.95
CA LEU A 50 13.01 -1.40 -12.24
C LEU A 50 13.94 -0.17 -12.08
N GLN A 51 13.65 0.90 -12.81
CA GLN A 51 14.41 2.16 -12.81
C GLN A 51 13.44 3.33 -12.70
N PRO A 52 13.71 4.31 -11.81
CA PRO A 52 12.86 5.49 -11.68
C PRO A 52 12.94 6.34 -12.96
N LEU A 53 11.83 7.00 -13.30
CA LEU A 53 11.79 8.00 -14.37
C LEU A 53 12.52 9.28 -13.96
N HIS A 54 12.46 9.63 -12.68
CA HIS A 54 13.02 10.86 -12.15
C HIS A 54 14.36 10.62 -11.43
N PRO A 55 15.45 11.24 -11.88
CA PRO A 55 16.69 11.25 -11.11
C PRO A 55 16.51 12.16 -9.88
N THR A 56 16.60 11.58 -8.69
CA THR A 56 16.56 12.31 -7.42
C THR A 56 17.65 11.80 -6.49
N ALA A 57 18.30 12.71 -5.76
CA ALA A 57 19.27 12.39 -4.72
C ALA A 57 18.60 12.06 -3.37
N ARG A 58 17.30 12.33 -3.23
CA ARG A 58 16.59 12.16 -1.98
C ARG A 58 16.17 10.69 -1.80
N ALA A 59 16.89 9.98 -0.94
CA ALA A 59 16.64 8.58 -0.65
C ALA A 59 15.42 8.40 0.29
N ILE A 60 14.67 7.32 0.07
CA ILE A 60 13.56 6.88 0.95
C ILE A 60 14.16 5.93 1.99
N CYS A 61 14.74 6.50 3.06
CA CYS A 61 15.42 5.73 4.11
C CYS A 61 14.54 5.51 5.36
N GLY A 62 13.45 6.26 5.49
CA GLY A 62 12.52 6.09 6.62
C GLY A 62 11.70 4.83 6.46
N HIS A 63 11.67 4.01 7.51
CA HIS A 63 10.80 2.85 7.62
C HIS A 63 10.29 2.72 9.05
N ALA A 64 9.01 2.40 9.19
CA ALA A 64 8.41 2.04 10.46
C ALA A 64 7.30 1.02 10.24
N VAL A 65 6.87 0.39 11.33
CA VAL A 65 5.66 -0.41 11.39
C VAL A 65 4.70 0.30 12.34
N MET A 66 3.44 0.40 11.94
CA MET A 66 2.39 0.79 12.85
C MET A 66 1.27 -0.25 12.89
N SER A 67 0.70 -0.43 14.08
CA SER A 67 -0.39 -1.37 14.30
C SER A 67 -1.50 -0.74 15.12
N TRP A 68 -2.74 -1.12 14.82
CA TRP A 68 -3.90 -0.74 15.61
C TRP A 68 -4.35 -1.92 16.47
N ALA A 69 -4.36 -1.72 17.79
CA ALA A 69 -4.67 -2.75 18.77
C ALA A 69 -6.17 -3.10 18.80
N ALA A 70 -6.64 -3.81 17.76
CA ALA A 70 -8.01 -4.29 17.67
C ALA A 70 -8.33 -5.37 18.70
N LYS A 71 -9.58 -5.40 19.16
CA LYS A 71 -10.08 -6.44 20.07
C LYS A 71 -10.52 -7.71 19.36
N SER A 72 -10.90 -7.60 18.09
CA SER A 72 -11.37 -8.70 17.24
C SER A 72 -11.22 -8.34 15.76
N ARG A 73 -11.40 -9.30 14.86
CA ARG A 73 -11.40 -9.01 13.41
C ARG A 73 -12.55 -8.08 13.00
N ALA A 74 -13.69 -8.21 13.67
CA ALA A 74 -14.85 -7.34 13.44
C ALA A 74 -14.56 -5.89 13.87
N ASP A 75 -13.91 -5.72 15.01
CA ASP A 75 -13.47 -4.42 15.53
C ASP A 75 -12.46 -3.76 14.57
N TYR A 76 -11.45 -4.52 14.12
CA TYR A 76 -10.50 -4.08 13.12
C TYR A 76 -11.19 -3.61 11.83
N THR A 77 -12.07 -4.44 11.26
CA THR A 77 -12.79 -4.09 10.03
C THR A 77 -13.61 -2.80 10.17
N ALA A 78 -14.19 -2.55 11.35
CA ALA A 78 -15.08 -1.42 11.59
C ALA A 78 -14.33 -0.12 11.91
N GLN A 79 -13.23 -0.18 12.66
CA GLN A 79 -12.58 0.99 13.25
C GLN A 79 -11.28 1.37 12.55
N PHE A 80 -10.47 0.39 12.13
CA PHE A 80 -9.17 0.66 11.52
C PHE A 80 -9.23 1.64 10.33
N PRO A 81 -10.19 1.54 9.39
CA PRO A 81 -10.29 2.52 8.31
C PRO A 81 -10.50 3.97 8.79
N ARG A 82 -11.20 4.18 9.91
CA ARG A 82 -11.41 5.50 10.51
C ARG A 82 -10.15 6.01 11.18
N VAL A 83 -9.50 5.16 11.96
CA VAL A 83 -8.23 5.47 12.63
C VAL A 83 -7.15 5.83 11.60
N LEU A 84 -7.06 5.06 10.52
CA LEU A 84 -6.16 5.36 9.41
C LEU A 84 -6.51 6.69 8.73
N GLN A 85 -7.81 6.96 8.53
CA GLN A 85 -8.27 8.23 7.97
C GLN A 85 -7.89 9.42 8.85
N ASP A 86 -8.00 9.31 10.17
CA ASP A 86 -7.63 10.37 11.12
C ASP A 86 -6.12 10.67 11.06
N PHE A 87 -5.29 9.62 11.06
CA PHE A 87 -3.83 9.75 10.86
C PHE A 87 -3.47 10.48 9.56
N LEU A 88 -4.07 10.06 8.43
CA LEU A 88 -3.79 10.66 7.13
C LEU A 88 -4.27 12.12 7.06
N ASN A 89 -5.42 12.43 7.65
CA ASN A 89 -5.94 13.79 7.70
C ASN A 89 -5.05 14.70 8.54
N ALA A 90 -4.53 14.23 9.67
CA ALA A 90 -3.59 14.99 10.50
C ALA A 90 -2.29 15.34 9.75
N LEU A 91 -1.88 14.47 8.82
CA LEU A 91 -0.75 14.72 7.92
C LEU A 91 -1.10 15.63 6.72
N ASN A 92 -2.36 16.04 6.58
CA ASN A 92 -2.92 16.72 5.41
C ASN A 92 -2.84 15.89 4.11
N ILE A 93 -2.87 14.57 4.22
CA ILE A 93 -2.96 13.64 3.09
C ILE A 93 -4.44 13.44 2.75
N ARG A 94 -4.83 13.80 1.52
CA ARG A 94 -6.23 13.77 1.06
C ARG A 94 -6.47 12.70 0.02
N SER A 95 -5.40 12.28 -0.67
CA SER A 95 -5.51 11.39 -1.82
C SER A 95 -4.38 10.38 -1.81
N LEU A 96 -4.73 9.13 -2.10
CA LEU A 96 -3.79 8.01 -2.14
C LEU A 96 -3.88 7.32 -3.50
N PHE A 97 -2.73 6.99 -4.07
CA PHE A 97 -2.62 5.98 -5.10
C PHE A 97 -2.67 4.59 -4.45
N LEU A 98 -3.69 3.82 -4.79
CA LEU A 98 -3.80 2.39 -4.51
C LEU A 98 -3.22 1.61 -5.69
N MET A 99 -2.19 0.81 -5.46
CA MET A 99 -1.58 -0.01 -6.51
C MET A 99 -0.95 -1.29 -5.95
N ASP A 100 -0.87 -2.31 -6.79
CA ASP A 100 0.03 -3.44 -6.57
C ASP A 100 1.46 -3.02 -6.94
N PHE A 101 2.46 -3.40 -6.16
CA PHE A 101 3.84 -3.09 -6.51
C PHE A 101 4.31 -3.88 -7.74
N THR A 102 3.78 -5.08 -7.95
CA THR A 102 3.87 -5.80 -9.22
C THR A 102 2.79 -5.24 -10.15
N ASP A 103 3.04 -5.09 -11.45
CA ASP A 103 2.07 -4.49 -12.41
C ASP A 103 0.82 -5.38 -12.68
N ARG A 104 0.39 -6.13 -11.67
CA ARG A 104 -0.80 -6.96 -11.69
C ARG A 104 -2.04 -6.09 -11.72
N ASN A 105 -3.06 -6.64 -12.38
CA ASN A 105 -4.37 -6.05 -12.41
C ASN A 105 -5.07 -6.26 -11.06
N LEU A 106 -5.43 -5.17 -10.37
CA LEU A 106 -6.14 -5.26 -9.10
C LEU A 106 -7.55 -5.85 -9.25
N MET A 107 -8.09 -5.94 -10.47
CA MET A 107 -9.33 -6.66 -10.76
C MET A 107 -9.21 -8.18 -10.58
N ASP A 108 -7.98 -8.68 -10.61
CA ASP A 108 -7.60 -10.08 -10.40
C ASP A 108 -7.01 -10.31 -9.00
N PHE A 109 -7.05 -9.29 -8.12
CA PHE A 109 -6.67 -9.40 -6.72
C PHE A 109 -7.47 -10.51 -6.02
N GLU A 110 -6.79 -11.24 -5.13
CA GLU A 110 -7.34 -12.38 -4.39
C GLU A 110 -8.19 -11.91 -3.21
N PHE A 111 -9.35 -11.31 -3.52
CA PHE A 111 -10.31 -10.91 -2.49
C PHE A 111 -10.79 -12.13 -1.69
N GLU A 112 -10.89 -11.97 -0.36
CA GLU A 112 -11.38 -13.00 0.58
C GLU A 112 -12.66 -13.71 0.11
N ASN A 113 -13.57 -12.97 -0.53
CA ASN A 113 -14.82 -13.51 -1.03
C ASN A 113 -15.35 -12.79 -2.27
N TYR A 114 -16.26 -13.47 -2.97
CA TYR A 114 -16.91 -12.94 -4.17
C TYR A 114 -17.65 -11.62 -3.95
N ARG A 115 -18.16 -11.36 -2.74
CA ARG A 115 -18.87 -10.12 -2.40
C ARG A 115 -17.91 -8.93 -2.42
N LYS A 116 -16.74 -9.03 -1.77
CA LYS A 116 -15.69 -7.99 -1.80
C LYS A 116 -15.22 -7.74 -3.22
N ARG A 117 -14.92 -8.80 -3.98
CA ARG A 117 -14.56 -8.70 -5.41
C ARG A 117 -15.61 -7.96 -6.21
N ASN A 118 -16.87 -8.36 -6.13
CA ASN A 118 -17.94 -7.73 -6.91
C ASN A 118 -18.22 -6.29 -6.48
N LEU A 119 -18.01 -5.95 -5.20
CA LEU A 119 -18.09 -4.57 -4.73
C LEU A 119 -16.95 -3.73 -5.32
N PHE A 120 -15.71 -4.23 -5.28
CA PHE A 120 -14.57 -3.57 -5.94
C PHE A 120 -14.82 -3.35 -7.44
N LYS A 121 -15.28 -4.37 -8.18
CA LYS A 121 -15.59 -4.24 -9.61
C LYS A 121 -16.69 -3.21 -9.92
N ARG A 122 -17.62 -2.99 -8.98
CA ARG A 122 -18.66 -1.97 -9.12
C ARG A 122 -18.14 -0.56 -8.82
N THR A 123 -17.24 -0.41 -7.85
CA THR A 123 -16.74 0.89 -7.39
C THR A 123 -15.50 1.38 -8.15
N GLY A 124 -14.66 0.47 -8.66
CA GLY A 124 -13.48 0.74 -9.49
C GLY A 124 -13.76 0.84 -10.99
N GLY A 125 -15.00 0.63 -11.40
CA GLY A 125 -15.39 0.53 -12.81
C GLY A 125 -14.93 -0.78 -13.44
N ARG A 126 -15.61 -1.19 -14.52
CA ARG A 126 -15.28 -2.42 -15.27
C ARG A 126 -13.99 -2.31 -16.10
N ASN A 127 -13.13 -1.34 -15.79
CA ASN A 127 -11.92 -1.09 -16.56
C ASN A 127 -10.93 -2.24 -16.30
N ARG A 128 -10.70 -3.07 -17.32
CA ARG A 128 -9.84 -4.24 -17.23
C ARG A 128 -8.36 -3.89 -17.14
N ASN A 129 -7.99 -2.61 -17.25
CA ASN A 129 -6.60 -2.14 -17.15
C ASN A 129 -6.30 -1.50 -15.78
N GLY A 130 -7.05 -1.85 -14.74
CA GLY A 130 -6.98 -1.25 -13.40
C GLY A 130 -5.78 -1.71 -12.58
N THR A 131 -4.56 -1.36 -13.00
CA THR A 131 -3.34 -1.64 -12.22
C THR A 131 -3.13 -0.66 -11.08
N ALA A 132 -3.78 0.51 -11.13
CA ALA A 132 -3.78 1.49 -10.04
C ALA A 132 -5.04 2.37 -10.01
N TYR A 133 -5.32 2.93 -8.84
CA TYR A 133 -6.46 3.81 -8.58
C TYR A 133 -6.05 5.00 -7.72
N LEU A 134 -6.65 6.16 -7.98
CA LEU A 134 -6.67 7.28 -7.03
C LEU A 134 -7.87 7.11 -6.09
N VAL A 135 -7.63 7.30 -4.80
CA VAL A 135 -8.61 7.12 -3.72
C VAL A 135 -8.55 8.31 -2.78
N ASP A 136 -9.70 8.93 -2.52
CA ASP A 136 -9.80 9.97 -1.49
C ASP A 136 -9.78 9.35 -0.10
N THR A 137 -9.03 9.94 0.84
CA THR A 137 -8.95 9.48 2.24
C THR A 137 -10.31 9.45 2.92
N GLY A 138 -11.20 10.38 2.56
CA GLY A 138 -12.60 10.38 3.00
C GLY A 138 -13.44 9.16 2.60
N THR A 139 -12.92 8.30 1.71
CA THR A 139 -13.62 7.09 1.26
C THR A 139 -13.00 5.78 1.76
N LEU A 140 -11.97 5.86 2.61
CA LEU A 140 -11.24 4.69 3.13
C LEU A 140 -12.15 3.69 3.85
N SER A 141 -13.15 4.16 4.59
CA SER A 141 -14.13 3.30 5.26
C SER A 141 -14.90 2.37 4.31
N GLY A 142 -15.02 2.73 3.03
CA GLY A 142 -15.66 1.87 2.01
C GLY A 142 -14.67 1.09 1.14
N THR A 143 -13.43 1.55 1.01
CA THR A 143 -12.43 0.96 0.11
C THR A 143 -11.52 -0.05 0.83
N LEU A 144 -11.00 0.30 1.99
CA LEU A 144 -10.00 -0.49 2.71
C LEU A 144 -10.52 -1.86 3.16
N PRO A 145 -11.76 -2.00 3.69
CA PRO A 145 -12.30 -3.31 4.06
C PRO A 145 -12.34 -4.34 2.92
N LEU A 146 -12.25 -3.91 1.65
CA LEU A 146 -12.20 -4.82 0.51
C LEU A 146 -10.89 -5.61 0.45
N PHE A 147 -9.79 -5.06 0.95
CA PHE A 147 -8.45 -5.66 0.86
C PHE A 147 -8.03 -6.45 2.11
N LEU A 148 -8.72 -6.22 3.23
CA LEU A 148 -8.43 -6.90 4.50
C LEU A 148 -8.77 -8.39 4.45
N PHE A 149 -7.95 -9.20 5.13
CA PHE A 149 -8.11 -10.65 5.29
C PHE A 149 -8.17 -11.40 3.95
N SER A 150 -7.39 -10.95 2.98
CA SER A 150 -7.33 -11.57 1.65
C SER A 150 -6.57 -12.90 1.66
N GLY A 151 -5.79 -13.20 2.72
CA GLY A 151 -5.04 -14.46 2.82
C GLY A 151 -3.82 -14.49 1.89
N VAL A 152 -3.40 -13.34 1.38
CA VAL A 152 -2.26 -13.19 0.49
C VAL A 152 -0.98 -13.10 1.33
N TYR A 153 -0.15 -14.14 1.25
CA TYR A 153 1.17 -14.18 1.88
C TYR A 153 2.23 -13.58 0.94
N ASP A 154 2.99 -12.60 1.42
CA ASP A 154 4.13 -11.91 0.78
C ASP A 154 3.89 -11.13 -0.53
N VAL A 155 3.09 -11.63 -1.48
CA VAL A 155 2.80 -10.97 -2.78
C VAL A 155 1.39 -11.37 -3.26
N PRO A 156 0.54 -10.42 -3.70
CA PRO A 156 0.82 -9.00 -3.96
C PRO A 156 1.02 -8.10 -2.72
N VAL A 157 2.02 -7.21 -2.80
CA VAL A 157 2.16 -6.10 -1.85
C VAL A 157 1.32 -4.93 -2.37
N ILE A 158 0.20 -4.69 -1.70
CA ILE A 158 -0.70 -3.59 -2.04
C ILE A 158 -0.24 -2.33 -1.31
N PHE A 159 0.08 -1.30 -2.07
CA PHE A 159 0.48 0.00 -1.58
C PHE A 159 -0.66 1.00 -1.60
N LEU A 160 -0.73 1.82 -0.56
CA LEU A 160 -1.33 3.15 -0.56
C LEU A 160 -0.20 4.17 -0.53
N ILE A 161 -0.06 5.00 -1.56
CA ILE A 161 1.01 5.99 -1.67
C ILE A 161 0.38 7.38 -1.74
N SER A 162 0.85 8.34 -0.94
CA SER A 162 0.40 9.73 -1.00
C SER A 162 0.48 10.29 -2.43
N ALA A 163 -0.55 11.00 -2.86
CA ALA A 163 -0.56 11.64 -4.18
C ALA A 163 0.49 12.77 -4.28
N GLU A 164 0.68 13.29 -5.50
CA GLU A 164 1.57 14.43 -5.73
C GLU A 164 1.16 15.65 -4.90
N ASN A 165 2.16 16.43 -4.45
CA ASN A 165 1.99 17.62 -3.58
C ASN A 165 1.46 17.33 -2.17
N GLU A 166 1.35 16.06 -1.77
CA GLU A 166 1.07 15.65 -0.41
C GLU A 166 2.36 15.22 0.32
N VAL A 167 2.26 15.02 1.63
CA VAL A 167 3.39 14.56 2.44
C VAL A 167 3.82 13.16 1.98
N PRO A 168 5.08 12.95 1.54
CA PRO A 168 5.54 11.68 0.98
C PRO A 168 5.46 10.53 1.97
N LEU A 169 4.50 9.64 1.73
CA LEU A 169 4.23 8.49 2.57
C LEU A 169 3.75 7.33 1.70
N SER A 170 4.22 6.13 2.00
CA SER A 170 3.58 4.91 1.53
C SER A 170 3.25 3.99 2.68
N LEU A 171 2.12 3.30 2.55
CA LEU A 171 1.64 2.29 3.47
C LEU A 171 1.50 0.98 2.69
N ARG A 172 2.09 -0.09 3.20
CA ARG A 172 1.86 -1.45 2.71
C ARG A 172 0.73 -2.08 3.51
N LEU A 173 -0.29 -2.58 2.81
CA LEU A 173 -1.35 -3.38 3.41
C LEU A 173 -0.82 -4.81 3.58
N CYS A 174 -0.76 -5.26 4.83
CA CYS A 174 -0.34 -6.62 5.18
C CYS A 174 -1.52 -7.41 5.73
N ASP A 175 -1.53 -8.73 5.48
CA ASP A 175 -2.62 -9.63 5.93
C ASP A 175 -2.64 -9.80 7.46
N ASP A 176 -1.52 -9.50 8.12
CA ASP A 176 -1.40 -9.43 9.58
C ASP A 176 -2.01 -8.15 10.19
N GLY A 177 -2.59 -7.27 9.36
CA GLY A 177 -3.26 -6.04 9.80
C GLY A 177 -2.30 -4.95 10.25
N ASN A 178 -1.00 -5.17 10.15
CA ASN A 178 0.01 -4.15 10.40
C ASN A 178 0.21 -3.32 9.12
N LEU A 179 0.68 -2.09 9.30
CA LEU A 179 1.05 -1.22 8.19
C LEU A 179 2.54 -0.97 8.25
N HIS A 180 3.25 -1.33 7.17
CA HIS A 180 4.63 -0.90 7.00
C HIS A 180 4.65 0.41 6.25
N LEU A 181 5.36 1.38 6.81
CA LEU A 181 5.50 2.71 6.27
C LEU A 181 6.85 2.86 5.59
N ASN A 182 6.88 3.61 4.49
CA ASN A 182 8.10 4.19 3.97
C ASN A 182 7.91 5.68 3.76
N PHE A 183 8.95 6.45 4.05
CA PHE A 183 8.91 7.90 4.00
C PHE A 183 10.32 8.52 4.00
N TYR A 184 10.42 9.85 3.92
CA TYR A 184 11.69 10.54 4.05
C TYR A 184 12.05 10.73 5.54
N GLU A 185 13.21 10.26 5.96
CA GLU A 185 13.66 10.18 7.37
C GLU A 185 13.41 11.44 8.21
N HIS A 186 13.63 12.64 7.65
CA HIS A 186 13.36 13.91 8.36
C HIS A 186 11.90 14.14 8.79
N ASP A 187 10.93 13.38 8.26
CA ASP A 187 9.50 13.45 8.63
C ASP A 187 9.13 12.45 9.75
N GLU A 188 10.07 11.60 10.20
CA GLU A 188 9.79 10.49 11.13
C GLU A 188 9.06 10.96 12.39
N LEU A 189 9.57 12.00 13.06
CA LEU A 189 8.99 12.50 14.30
C LEU A 189 7.53 12.94 14.12
N ARG A 190 7.23 13.56 12.97
CA ARG A 190 5.88 13.98 12.61
C ARG A 190 4.99 12.76 12.41
N PHE A 191 5.40 11.79 11.60
CA PHE A 191 4.61 10.59 11.37
C PHE A 191 4.36 9.80 12.65
N ARG A 192 5.39 9.62 13.48
CA ARG A 192 5.26 8.94 14.77
C ARG A 192 4.24 9.64 15.65
N THR A 193 4.34 10.96 15.78
CA THR A 193 3.46 11.76 16.63
C THR A 193 2.00 11.65 16.16
N GLU A 194 1.73 11.83 14.87
CA GLU A 194 0.37 11.72 14.34
C GLU A 194 -0.17 10.28 14.43
N ALA A 195 0.68 9.27 14.26
CA ALA A 195 0.29 7.87 14.38
C ALA A 195 -0.13 7.55 15.82
N GLU A 196 0.69 7.92 16.80
CA GLU A 196 0.39 7.72 18.23
C GLU A 196 -0.87 8.48 18.65
N GLN A 197 -1.09 9.71 18.15
CA GLN A 197 -2.32 10.48 18.41
C GLN A 197 -3.56 9.85 17.80
N ALA A 198 -3.46 9.23 16.62
CA ALA A 198 -4.54 8.46 16.02
C ALA A 198 -4.80 7.13 16.74
N GLY A 199 -3.91 6.71 17.66
CA GLY A 199 -4.06 5.48 18.45
C GLY A 199 -3.33 4.28 17.85
N PHE A 200 -2.35 4.50 16.96
CA PHE A 200 -1.44 3.46 16.51
C PHE A 200 -0.32 3.20 17.53
N VAL A 201 0.10 1.95 17.62
CA VAL A 201 1.39 1.57 18.19
C VAL A 201 2.44 1.73 17.10
N TRP A 202 3.47 2.55 17.36
CA TRP A 202 4.59 2.79 16.43
C TRP A 202 5.82 1.97 16.84
N GLY A 203 6.53 1.41 15.87
CA GLY A 203 7.80 0.72 16.11
C GLY A 203 8.40 0.13 14.85
N ASP A 204 9.07 -1.00 15.00
CA ASP A 204 9.71 -1.77 13.94
C ASP A 204 9.02 -3.13 13.75
N LEU A 205 9.72 -4.10 13.17
CA LEU A 205 9.20 -5.44 12.91
C LEU A 205 8.72 -6.17 14.18
N GLU A 206 9.16 -5.80 15.37
CA GLU A 206 8.64 -6.39 16.61
C GLU A 206 7.15 -6.09 16.81
N VAL A 207 6.66 -4.95 16.31
CA VAL A 207 5.24 -4.59 16.35
C VAL A 207 4.42 -5.60 15.53
N CYS A 208 4.94 -6.04 14.37
CA CYS A 208 4.23 -6.98 13.51
C CYS A 208 3.87 -8.28 14.25
N VAL A 209 4.85 -8.81 14.99
CA VAL A 209 4.72 -10.08 15.73
C VAL A 209 3.73 -9.94 16.88
N ARG A 210 3.77 -8.81 17.60
CA ARG A 210 2.97 -8.61 18.83
C ARG A 210 1.51 -8.27 18.56
N HIS A 211 1.21 -7.61 17.44
CA HIS A 211 -0.11 -7.03 17.17
C HIS A 211 -0.80 -7.59 15.92
N SER A 212 -0.36 -8.76 15.43
CA SER A 212 -0.99 -9.41 14.29
C SER A 212 -2.47 -9.71 14.53
N VAL A 213 -3.32 -9.25 13.61
CA VAL A 213 -4.76 -9.51 13.63
C VAL A 213 -5.10 -10.93 13.17
N THR A 214 -4.15 -11.69 12.63
CA THR A 214 -4.40 -13.07 12.20
C THR A 214 -4.81 -13.98 13.36
N TYR A 215 -4.33 -13.68 14.57
CA TYR A 215 -4.64 -14.41 15.81
C TYR A 215 -5.93 -13.95 16.48
N LEU A 216 -6.57 -12.88 15.99
CA LEU A 216 -7.84 -12.40 16.53
C LEU A 216 -8.99 -13.26 16.00
N THR A 217 -9.95 -13.51 16.89
CA THR A 217 -11.24 -14.14 16.60
C THR A 217 -12.23 -13.19 15.94
#